data_AF-A0A956DU14-F1
#
_entry.id   AF-A0A956DU14-F1
#
_cell.length_a   1.000
_cell.length_b   1.000
_cell.length_c   1.000
_cell.angle_alpha   90.00
_cell.angle_beta   90.00
_cell.angle_gamma   90.00
#
_symmetry.space_group_name_H-M   'P 1'
#
loop_
_entity.id
_entity.type
_entity.pdbx_description
1 polymer ?
#
loop_
_entity_poly.entity_id
_entity_poly.type
_entity_poly.pdbx_seq_one_letter_code
_entity_poly.pdbx_strand_id
1 'polypeptide(L)'
;MRSGARCELTWPALVSKLEAKLDTPNDNSSGWAPTTFGERRAKEEVEAVHAIGIDFDDGELSLDEAVELWKHHLGVVHTTRHHSPELPKLRVVLALDRQVTLAEHASILSRLRSDAAGAGFPSDNKPTDASRLWFYPGACPGCDKCGGRGAPREAQRLVALGGVPLDVEAILERLAIEEEPLSSPASSVVDAPSTVPRPAPSVPGPRVERRLRGLLDHYLDRVRSQPKGDRNDTMSRVAYDLGGFAHHGLDEATVVRELVSAAREGSWSAEYLHRHEATARRQFRKGAEAPRDLPADEVVASEDKPTTIDEVWAPLEEDFLSRRPLPRRWFLRYPAPGGAPGAG
;
A
#
# COMPACT_ATOMS: atom_id res chain seq x y z
N MET A 1 -29.52 0.62 -2.24
CA MET A 1 -28.60 0.47 -1.09
C MET A 1 -27.98 -0.92 -1.17
N ARG A 2 -26.67 -1.09 -0.97
CA ARG A 2 -26.08 -2.46 -0.85
C ARG A 2 -26.15 -2.85 0.62
N SER A 3 -26.90 -3.89 0.96
CA SER A 3 -26.89 -4.46 2.30
C SER A 3 -25.59 -5.23 2.54
N GLY A 4 -25.07 -5.14 3.75
CA GLY A 4 -23.99 -5.98 4.25
C GLY A 4 -24.51 -6.80 5.43
N ALA A 5 -23.88 -7.93 5.70
CA ALA A 5 -24.11 -8.73 6.90
C ALA A 5 -22.79 -8.91 7.64
N ARG A 6 -22.80 -8.73 8.95
CA ARG A 6 -21.68 -9.05 9.84
C ARG A 6 -21.51 -10.57 9.88
N CYS A 7 -20.30 -11.08 9.67
CA CYS A 7 -20.00 -12.52 9.80
C CYS A 7 -18.66 -12.73 10.47
N GLU A 8 -18.57 -13.76 11.31
CA GLU A 8 -17.31 -14.29 11.84
C GLU A 8 -16.80 -15.39 10.90
N LEU A 9 -15.49 -15.42 10.64
CA LEU A 9 -14.79 -16.46 9.90
C LEU A 9 -13.43 -16.70 10.58
N THR A 10 -12.98 -17.96 10.63
CA THR A 10 -11.58 -18.26 10.92
C THR A 10 -10.70 -17.84 9.74
N TRP A 11 -9.38 -17.68 9.93
CA TRP A 11 -8.48 -17.34 8.83
C TRP A 11 -8.56 -18.34 7.65
N PRO A 12 -8.54 -19.67 7.88
CA PRO A 12 -8.76 -20.65 6.80
C PRO A 12 -10.12 -20.47 6.11
N ALA A 13 -11.20 -20.22 6.87
CA ALA A 13 -12.53 -20.02 6.28
C ALA A 13 -12.64 -18.72 5.47
N LEU A 14 -11.87 -17.68 5.80
CA LEU A 14 -11.72 -16.49 4.96
C LEU A 14 -10.96 -16.83 3.68
N VAL A 15 -9.81 -17.50 3.78
CA VAL A 15 -8.99 -17.91 2.62
C VAL A 15 -9.82 -18.77 1.65
N SER A 16 -10.44 -19.86 2.11
CA SER A 16 -11.27 -20.72 1.26
C SER A 16 -12.46 -19.97 0.63
N LYS A 17 -13.01 -18.96 1.31
CA LYS A 17 -14.07 -18.10 0.78
C LYS A 17 -13.57 -17.12 -0.29
N LEU A 18 -12.32 -16.68 -0.21
CA LEU A 18 -11.67 -15.88 -1.26
C LEU A 18 -11.29 -16.76 -2.46
N GLU A 19 -10.73 -17.95 -2.23
CA GLU A 19 -10.39 -18.93 -3.28
C GLU A 19 -11.61 -19.33 -4.10
N ALA A 20 -12.72 -19.69 -3.43
CA ALA A 20 -14.00 -20.01 -4.06
C ALA A 20 -14.60 -18.84 -4.89
N LYS A 21 -14.04 -17.64 -4.81
CA LYS A 21 -14.44 -16.48 -5.62
C LYS A 21 -13.58 -16.25 -6.86
N LEU A 22 -12.35 -16.76 -6.92
CA LEU A 22 -11.49 -16.72 -8.12
C LEU A 22 -12.23 -17.25 -9.36
N ASP A 23 -12.99 -18.32 -9.15
CA ASP A 23 -13.78 -19.03 -10.17
C ASP A 23 -15.12 -18.38 -10.53
N THR A 24 -15.56 -17.40 -9.74
CA THR A 24 -16.82 -16.68 -10.00
C THR A 24 -16.56 -15.40 -10.80
N PRO A 25 -17.33 -15.12 -11.87
CA PRO A 25 -17.24 -13.84 -12.57
C PRO A 25 -17.49 -12.66 -11.63
N ASN A 26 -16.52 -11.75 -11.55
CA ASN A 26 -16.59 -10.59 -10.68
C ASN A 26 -17.38 -9.46 -11.34
N ASP A 27 -18.61 -9.27 -10.90
CA ASP A 27 -19.55 -8.25 -11.38
C ASP A 27 -19.43 -6.90 -10.63
N ASN A 28 -18.48 -6.77 -9.69
CA ASN A 28 -18.37 -5.68 -8.73
C ASN A 28 -19.65 -5.42 -7.89
N SER A 29 -20.55 -6.39 -7.72
CA SER A 29 -21.72 -6.25 -6.83
C SER A 29 -21.41 -6.65 -5.39
N SER A 30 -20.54 -7.65 -5.20
CA SER A 30 -20.23 -8.25 -3.90
C SER A 30 -18.79 -8.00 -3.45
N GLY A 31 -18.61 -7.93 -2.13
CA GLY A 31 -17.33 -7.70 -1.47
C GLY A 31 -17.45 -7.93 0.04
N TRP A 32 -16.40 -7.58 0.77
CA TRP A 32 -16.28 -7.72 2.21
C TRP A 32 -15.45 -6.56 2.78
N ALA A 33 -15.33 -6.48 4.10
CA ALA A 33 -14.37 -5.59 4.75
C ALA A 33 -13.81 -6.30 5.99
N PRO A 34 -12.51 -6.12 6.32
CA PRO A 34 -11.91 -6.62 7.55
C PRO A 34 -12.32 -5.78 8.78
N THR A 35 -13.48 -5.12 8.73
CA THR A 35 -13.88 -4.06 9.64
C THR A 35 -15.33 -4.27 10.04
N THR A 36 -15.62 -4.09 11.32
CA THR A 36 -16.98 -4.06 11.83
C THR A 36 -17.49 -2.63 11.98
N PHE A 37 -18.77 -2.45 11.70
CA PHE A 37 -19.45 -1.16 11.71
C PHE A 37 -20.71 -1.21 12.56
N GLY A 38 -21.17 -0.03 12.99
CA GLY A 38 -22.50 0.20 13.54
C GLY A 38 -23.61 0.04 12.49
N GLU A 39 -24.46 1.04 12.31
CA GLU A 39 -25.65 0.92 11.45
C GLU A 39 -25.32 0.82 9.95
N ARG A 40 -24.19 1.38 9.53
CA ARG A 40 -23.80 1.50 8.11
C ARG A 40 -22.28 1.46 7.94
N ARG A 41 -21.82 1.01 6.77
CA ARG A 41 -20.40 1.10 6.38
C ARG A 41 -20.02 2.56 6.10
N ALA A 42 -19.46 3.24 7.10
CA ALA A 42 -18.85 4.56 7.01
C ALA A 42 -17.67 4.68 7.98
N LYS A 43 -16.81 5.68 7.80
CA LYS A 43 -15.59 5.85 8.62
C LYS A 43 -15.92 6.20 10.07
N GLU A 44 -17.00 6.96 10.29
CA GLU A 44 -17.47 7.40 11.61
C GLU A 44 -18.15 6.27 12.39
N GLU A 45 -18.52 5.18 11.70
CA GLU A 45 -19.24 4.03 12.24
C GLU A 45 -18.31 2.83 12.48
N VAL A 46 -16.99 3.00 12.30
CA VAL A 46 -16.00 1.92 12.51
C VAL A 46 -15.93 1.58 13.99
N GLU A 47 -16.31 0.34 14.32
CA GLU A 47 -16.23 -0.19 15.68
C GLU A 47 -14.85 -0.80 15.97
N ALA A 48 -14.35 -1.63 15.04
CA ALA A 48 -13.08 -2.32 15.16
C ALA A 48 -12.60 -2.84 13.79
N VAL A 49 -11.29 -2.92 13.60
CA VAL A 49 -10.64 -3.52 12.43
C VAL A 49 -9.92 -4.81 12.84
N HIS A 50 -10.03 -5.85 12.03
CA HIS A 50 -9.64 -7.24 12.34
C HIS A 50 -8.50 -7.76 11.44
N ALA A 51 -8.19 -7.08 10.35
CA ALA A 51 -7.06 -7.35 9.46
C ALA A 51 -6.67 -6.08 8.69
N ILE A 52 -5.40 -5.95 8.30
CA ILE A 52 -4.94 -4.83 7.46
C ILE A 52 -4.99 -5.26 5.99
N GLY A 53 -5.60 -4.45 5.13
CA GLY A 53 -5.56 -4.64 3.68
C GLY A 53 -4.72 -3.57 2.99
N ILE A 54 -3.91 -3.97 2.01
CA ILE A 54 -3.05 -3.10 1.20
C ILE A 54 -3.38 -3.38 -0.28
N ASP A 55 -3.76 -2.34 -1.04
CA ASP A 55 -3.91 -2.43 -2.50
C ASP A 55 -2.57 -2.02 -3.17
N PHE A 56 -2.12 -2.82 -4.13
CA PHE A 56 -1.02 -2.50 -5.05
C PHE A 56 -1.61 -2.50 -6.47
N ASP A 57 -1.74 -1.32 -7.07
CA ASP A 57 -2.52 -1.11 -8.30
C ASP A 57 -1.68 -0.47 -9.43
N ASP A 58 -0.40 -0.21 -9.22
CA ASP A 58 0.51 0.50 -10.14
C ASP A 58 1.20 -0.42 -11.17
N GLY A 59 1.32 -1.71 -10.87
CA GLY A 59 2.06 -2.68 -11.68
C GLY A 59 3.53 -2.84 -11.28
N GLU A 60 3.99 -2.21 -10.20
CA GLU A 60 5.40 -2.23 -9.79
C GLU A 60 5.75 -3.47 -8.92
N LEU A 61 4.75 -4.10 -8.28
CA LEU A 61 4.92 -5.29 -7.44
C LEU A 61 4.25 -6.53 -8.07
N SER A 62 5.03 -7.57 -8.39
CA SER A 62 4.49 -8.86 -8.86
C SER A 62 3.92 -9.73 -7.73
N LEU A 63 3.19 -10.80 -8.09
CA LEU A 63 2.58 -11.69 -7.09
C LEU A 63 3.63 -12.38 -6.22
N ASP A 64 4.71 -12.84 -6.82
CA ASP A 64 5.74 -13.62 -6.13
C ASP A 64 6.58 -12.71 -5.22
N GLU A 65 6.89 -11.49 -5.66
CA GLU A 65 7.52 -10.46 -4.81
C GLU A 65 6.61 -10.07 -3.63
N ALA A 66 5.29 -9.96 -3.85
CA ALA A 66 4.35 -9.68 -2.77
C ALA A 66 4.28 -10.85 -1.77
N VAL A 67 4.35 -12.09 -2.24
CA VAL A 67 4.44 -13.26 -1.35
C VAL A 67 5.75 -13.22 -0.56
N GLU A 68 6.89 -12.99 -1.22
CA GLU A 68 8.21 -12.94 -0.58
C GLU A 68 8.31 -11.82 0.48
N LEU A 69 7.83 -10.61 0.15
CA LEU A 69 7.81 -9.46 1.06
C LEU A 69 6.99 -9.72 2.33
N TRP A 70 5.90 -10.48 2.23
CA TRP A 70 4.93 -10.65 3.32
C TRP A 70 4.91 -12.06 3.96
N LYS A 71 5.68 -13.03 3.47
CA LYS A 71 5.64 -14.46 3.89
C LYS A 71 5.79 -14.71 5.39
N HIS A 72 6.46 -13.82 6.10
CA HIS A 72 6.65 -13.92 7.55
C HIS A 72 5.38 -13.62 8.35
N HIS A 73 4.34 -13.08 7.71
CA HIS A 73 3.06 -12.77 8.32
C HIS A 73 1.96 -13.76 7.93
N LEU A 74 1.00 -13.98 8.84
CA LEU A 74 -0.23 -14.70 8.55
C LEU A 74 -1.07 -13.80 7.66
N GLY A 75 -1.40 -14.27 6.46
CA GLY A 75 -1.96 -13.39 5.45
C GLY A 75 -2.47 -14.11 4.22
N VAL A 76 -2.86 -13.30 3.23
CA VAL A 76 -3.24 -13.73 1.90
C VAL A 76 -2.90 -12.64 0.90
N VAL A 77 -2.22 -13.02 -0.18
CA VAL A 77 -2.01 -12.17 -1.36
C VAL A 77 -2.95 -12.67 -2.46
N HIS A 78 -3.69 -11.78 -3.11
CA HIS A 78 -4.50 -12.17 -4.25
C HIS A 78 -4.54 -11.11 -5.35
N THR A 79 -4.69 -11.55 -6.59
CA THR A 79 -4.85 -10.64 -7.73
C THR A 79 -6.22 -9.95 -7.70
N THR A 80 -6.34 -8.78 -8.34
CA THR A 80 -7.63 -8.14 -8.57
C THR A 80 -8.23 -8.53 -9.92
N ARG A 81 -9.52 -8.22 -10.12
CA ARG A 81 -10.25 -8.32 -11.41
C ARG A 81 -9.62 -7.58 -12.60
N HIS A 82 -8.64 -6.70 -12.35
CA HIS A 82 -7.94 -5.89 -13.36
C HIS A 82 -6.45 -6.22 -13.45
N HIS A 83 -5.98 -7.24 -12.73
CA HIS A 83 -4.63 -7.78 -12.87
C HIS A 83 -4.40 -8.31 -14.28
N SER A 84 -3.25 -8.02 -14.86
CA SER A 84 -2.66 -8.82 -15.93
C SER A 84 -1.16 -9.04 -15.63
N PRO A 85 -0.49 -10.00 -16.30
CA PRO A 85 0.95 -10.20 -16.12
C PRO A 85 1.79 -8.94 -16.41
N GLU A 86 1.33 -8.09 -17.34
CA GLU A 86 2.00 -6.86 -17.77
C GLU A 86 1.65 -5.64 -16.89
N LEU A 87 0.58 -5.74 -16.09
CA LEU A 87 0.17 -4.72 -15.13
C LEU A 87 -0.36 -5.41 -13.85
N PRO A 88 0.54 -5.93 -12.99
CA PRO A 88 0.16 -6.56 -11.74
C PRO A 88 -0.73 -5.67 -10.88
N LYS A 89 -1.92 -6.17 -10.51
CA LYS A 89 -2.79 -5.54 -9.53
C LYS A 89 -3.14 -6.53 -8.43
N LEU A 90 -2.70 -6.24 -7.21
CA LEU A 90 -2.67 -7.17 -6.09
C LEU A 90 -3.32 -6.57 -4.86
N ARG A 91 -3.72 -7.47 -3.96
CA ARG A 91 -4.20 -7.17 -2.62
C ARG A 91 -3.45 -8.05 -1.65
N VAL A 92 -2.86 -7.43 -0.65
CA VAL A 92 -2.29 -8.11 0.50
C VAL A 92 -3.24 -7.89 1.66
N VAL A 93 -3.64 -8.96 2.34
CA VAL A 93 -4.42 -8.87 3.58
C VAL A 93 -3.65 -9.62 4.66
N LEU A 94 -3.30 -8.91 5.74
CA LEU A 94 -2.52 -9.43 6.86
C LEU A 94 -3.40 -9.53 8.11
N ALA A 95 -3.37 -10.68 8.77
CA ALA A 95 -4.06 -10.90 10.03
C ALA A 95 -3.39 -10.08 11.15
N LEU A 96 -4.20 -9.59 12.08
CA LEU A 96 -3.75 -8.95 13.31
C LEU A 96 -3.89 -9.94 14.48
N ASP A 97 -2.99 -9.85 15.47
CA ASP A 97 -3.10 -10.67 16.70
C ASP A 97 -4.26 -10.23 17.61
N ARG A 98 -4.64 -8.95 17.55
CA ARG A 98 -5.85 -8.38 18.14
C ARG A 98 -6.59 -7.44 17.20
N GLN A 99 -7.86 -7.17 17.50
CA GLN A 99 -8.58 -6.09 16.82
C GLN A 99 -7.99 -4.72 17.18
N VAL A 100 -8.10 -3.76 16.26
CA VAL A 100 -7.56 -2.40 16.39
C VAL A 100 -8.60 -1.33 16.13
N THR A 101 -8.40 -0.16 16.74
CA THR A 101 -9.18 1.05 16.50
C THR A 101 -8.88 1.66 15.12
N LEU A 102 -9.71 2.62 14.70
CA LEU A 102 -9.51 3.40 13.48
C LEU A 102 -8.16 4.16 13.47
N ALA A 103 -7.68 4.61 14.64
CA ALA A 103 -6.42 5.33 14.77
C ALA A 103 -5.21 4.39 14.62
N GLU A 104 -5.18 3.31 15.40
CA GLU A 104 -4.14 2.28 15.31
C GLU A 104 -4.06 1.68 13.90
N HIS A 105 -5.20 1.40 13.26
CA HIS A 105 -5.23 0.96 11.86
C HIS A 105 -4.49 1.94 10.92
N ALA A 106 -4.68 3.25 11.10
CA ALA A 106 -4.02 4.24 10.26
C ALA A 106 -2.50 4.24 10.47
N SER A 107 -2.03 4.16 11.72
CA SER A 107 -0.61 4.08 12.06
C SER A 107 0.05 2.79 11.55
N ILE A 108 -0.58 1.63 11.80
CA ILE A 108 -0.10 0.32 11.34
C ILE A 108 -0.06 0.26 9.81
N LEU A 109 -1.12 0.71 9.12
CA LEU A 109 -1.14 0.77 7.66
C LEU A 109 -0.04 1.70 7.13
N SER A 110 0.14 2.88 7.73
CA SER A 110 1.21 3.81 7.34
C SER A 110 2.58 3.15 7.48
N ARG A 111 2.81 2.41 8.57
CA ARG A 111 4.06 1.67 8.77
C ARG A 111 4.25 0.57 7.72
N LEU A 112 3.27 -0.29 7.49
CA LEU A 112 3.37 -1.37 6.50
C LEU A 112 3.60 -0.84 5.08
N ARG A 113 3.03 0.32 4.73
CA ARG A 113 3.32 1.01 3.47
C ARG A 113 4.74 1.58 3.41
N SER A 114 5.25 2.08 4.54
CA SER A 114 6.65 2.52 4.65
C SER A 114 7.63 1.35 4.54
N ASP A 115 7.33 0.22 5.18
CA ASP A 115 8.13 -1.00 5.12
C ASP A 115 8.16 -1.53 3.66
N ALA A 116 7.02 -1.56 2.96
CA ALA A 116 6.94 -1.92 1.54
C ALA A 116 7.69 -0.95 0.61
N ALA A 117 7.56 0.36 0.85
CA ALA A 117 8.31 1.38 0.09
C ALA A 117 9.82 1.28 0.34
N GLY A 118 10.25 0.95 1.57
CA GLY A 118 11.64 0.67 1.91
C GLY A 118 12.20 -0.57 1.20
N ALA A 119 11.35 -1.56 0.93
CA ALA A 119 11.65 -2.72 0.09
C ALA A 119 11.59 -2.43 -1.44
N GLY A 120 11.35 -1.19 -1.85
CA GLY A 120 11.28 -0.79 -3.27
C GLY A 120 9.88 -0.84 -3.90
N PHE A 121 8.84 -1.18 -3.13
CA PHE A 121 7.47 -1.39 -3.63
C PHE A 121 6.47 -0.41 -2.98
N PRO A 122 6.46 0.87 -3.40
CA PRO A 122 5.58 1.89 -2.82
C PRO A 122 4.10 1.63 -3.16
N SER A 123 3.28 1.21 -2.19
CA SER A 123 1.84 0.97 -2.41
C SER A 123 1.08 2.21 -2.90
N ASP A 124 -0.03 2.00 -3.61
CA ASP A 124 -0.83 3.07 -4.24
C ASP A 124 -1.30 4.13 -3.20
N ASN A 125 -1.01 5.41 -3.49
CA ASN A 125 -1.14 6.52 -2.53
C ASN A 125 -2.59 6.92 -2.18
N LYS A 126 -3.60 6.18 -2.66
CA LYS A 126 -4.98 6.33 -2.21
C LYS A 126 -5.07 5.83 -0.76
N PRO A 127 -5.71 6.58 0.17
CA PRO A 127 -5.93 6.08 1.51
C PRO A 127 -6.76 4.79 1.45
N THR A 128 -6.19 3.68 1.90
CA THR A 128 -7.01 2.55 2.32
C THR A 128 -7.62 2.96 3.66
N ASP A 129 -8.78 3.60 3.63
CA ASP A 129 -9.50 3.88 4.88
C ASP A 129 -10.10 2.58 5.44
N ALA A 130 -10.23 2.50 6.76
CA ALA A 130 -10.75 1.30 7.43
C ALA A 130 -12.20 0.93 7.01
N SER A 131 -12.95 1.86 6.40
CA SER A 131 -14.29 1.59 5.90
C SER A 131 -14.31 1.00 4.48
N ARG A 132 -13.17 0.87 3.80
CA ARG A 132 -13.05 0.42 2.40
C ARG A 132 -13.73 -0.94 2.17
N LEU A 133 -14.51 -1.02 1.10
CA LEU A 133 -15.07 -2.27 0.60
C LEU A 133 -14.05 -2.97 -0.29
N TRP A 134 -13.66 -4.18 0.09
CA TRP A 134 -12.79 -5.06 -0.68
C TRP A 134 -13.67 -5.94 -1.56
N PHE A 135 -13.65 -5.70 -2.88
CA PHE A 135 -14.26 -6.63 -3.81
C PHE A 135 -13.55 -7.99 -3.71
N TYR A 136 -14.33 -9.07 -3.73
CA TYR A 136 -13.78 -10.42 -3.81
C TYR A 136 -12.82 -10.54 -5.02
N PRO A 137 -11.80 -11.42 -4.98
CA PRO A 137 -11.07 -11.80 -6.19
C PRO A 137 -12.03 -12.45 -7.20
N GLY A 138 -11.63 -12.52 -8.47
CA GLY A 138 -12.45 -13.14 -9.50
C GLY A 138 -12.28 -12.49 -10.87
N ALA A 139 -12.32 -13.32 -11.90
CA ALA A 139 -12.10 -12.94 -13.28
C ALA A 139 -13.20 -12.00 -13.79
N CYS A 140 -12.91 -11.20 -14.82
CA CYS A 140 -13.93 -10.38 -15.48
C CYS A 140 -13.89 -10.50 -17.02
N PRO A 141 -13.85 -11.73 -17.58
CA PRO A 141 -13.69 -11.94 -19.01
C PRO A 141 -14.86 -11.34 -19.80
N GLY A 142 -14.56 -10.65 -20.90
CA GLY A 142 -15.56 -10.13 -21.84
C GLY A 142 -16.52 -9.08 -21.27
N CYS A 143 -16.26 -8.49 -20.10
CA CYS A 143 -17.19 -7.57 -19.47
C CYS A 143 -17.18 -6.18 -20.12
N ASP A 144 -18.30 -5.78 -20.72
CA ASP A 144 -18.49 -4.46 -21.34
C ASP A 144 -18.19 -3.30 -20.38
N LYS A 145 -18.51 -3.46 -19.08
CA LYS A 145 -18.27 -2.45 -18.04
C LYS A 145 -16.78 -2.19 -17.77
N CYS A 146 -15.88 -3.10 -18.15
CA CYS A 146 -14.44 -2.85 -18.15
C CYS A 146 -13.86 -2.56 -19.54
N GLY A 147 -14.68 -2.44 -20.58
CA GLY A 147 -14.24 -2.18 -21.95
C GLY A 147 -13.22 -3.20 -22.44
N GLY A 148 -13.47 -4.48 -22.17
CA GLY A 148 -12.57 -5.60 -22.50
C GLY A 148 -11.33 -5.77 -21.61
N ARG A 149 -11.02 -4.82 -20.70
CA ARG A 149 -9.83 -4.85 -19.82
C ARG A 149 -10.05 -5.61 -18.50
N GLY A 150 -10.76 -6.72 -18.58
CA GLY A 150 -11.01 -7.61 -17.44
C GLY A 150 -10.00 -8.75 -17.45
N ALA A 151 -9.45 -9.07 -16.28
CA ALA A 151 -8.52 -10.19 -16.14
C ALA A 151 -9.20 -11.50 -16.58
N PRO A 152 -8.54 -12.33 -17.41
CA PRO A 152 -9.02 -13.67 -17.71
C PRO A 152 -8.83 -14.58 -16.48
N ARG A 153 -9.49 -15.75 -16.45
CA ARG A 153 -9.56 -16.59 -15.24
C ARG A 153 -8.21 -17.21 -14.90
N GLU A 154 -7.46 -17.59 -15.91
CA GLU A 154 -6.09 -18.09 -15.84
C GLU A 154 -5.06 -17.05 -15.33
N ALA A 155 -5.43 -15.76 -15.24
CA ALA A 155 -4.62 -14.72 -14.60
C ALA A 155 -5.05 -14.43 -13.15
N GLN A 156 -6.11 -15.06 -12.64
CA GLN A 156 -6.49 -14.90 -11.24
C GLN A 156 -5.69 -15.85 -10.34
N ARG A 157 -5.09 -15.32 -9.28
CA ARG A 157 -4.31 -16.06 -8.28
C ARG A 157 -4.63 -15.59 -6.88
N LEU A 158 -4.44 -16.51 -5.94
CA LEU A 158 -4.42 -16.29 -4.50
C LEU A 158 -3.32 -17.16 -3.91
N VAL A 159 -2.57 -16.61 -2.96
CA VAL A 159 -1.54 -17.31 -2.19
C VAL A 159 -1.78 -17.02 -0.72
N ALA A 160 -2.01 -18.05 0.07
CA ALA A 160 -2.08 -17.94 1.53
C ALA A 160 -0.65 -17.82 2.10
N LEU A 161 -0.46 -16.94 3.08
CA LEU A 161 0.81 -16.74 3.77
C LEU A 161 0.73 -17.41 5.14
N GLY A 162 1.63 -18.37 5.40
CA GLY A 162 1.65 -19.22 6.61
C GLY A 162 2.44 -18.65 7.80
N GLY A 163 2.76 -17.36 7.80
CA GLY A 163 3.52 -16.71 8.87
C GLY A 163 2.71 -16.46 10.15
N VAL A 164 3.16 -15.52 10.97
CA VAL A 164 2.49 -15.15 12.23
C VAL A 164 1.61 -13.90 12.07
N PRO A 165 0.48 -13.76 12.80
CA PRO A 165 -0.27 -12.52 12.82
C PRO A 165 0.63 -11.32 13.13
N LEU A 166 0.30 -10.14 12.60
CA LEU A 166 0.95 -8.89 12.96
C LEU A 166 0.78 -8.65 14.47
N ASP A 167 1.91 -8.59 15.18
CA ASP A 167 1.99 -8.17 16.58
C ASP A 167 1.68 -6.67 16.65
N VAL A 168 0.47 -6.33 17.08
CA VAL A 168 0.01 -4.94 17.09
C VAL A 168 0.81 -4.10 18.08
N GLU A 169 1.09 -4.63 19.27
CA GLU A 169 1.80 -3.87 20.30
C GLU A 169 3.23 -3.58 19.86
N ALA A 170 3.97 -4.57 19.36
CA ALA A 170 5.34 -4.37 18.89
C ALA A 170 5.44 -3.34 17.74
N ILE A 171 4.41 -3.25 16.88
CA ILE A 171 4.36 -2.21 15.83
C ILE A 171 4.10 -0.82 16.44
N LEU A 172 3.17 -0.71 17.39
CA LEU A 172 2.81 0.57 18.04
C LEU A 172 3.92 1.07 18.98
N GLU A 173 4.56 0.19 19.76
CA GLU A 173 5.73 0.49 20.59
C GLU A 173 6.89 1.03 19.75
N ARG A 174 7.18 0.37 18.62
CA ARG A 174 8.21 0.79 17.66
C ARG A 174 7.91 2.17 17.07
N LEU A 175 6.64 2.45 16.74
CA LEU A 175 6.23 3.79 16.27
C LEU A 175 6.35 4.85 17.37
N ALA A 176 6.01 4.54 18.62
CA ALA A 176 6.16 5.47 19.74
C ALA A 176 7.65 5.82 20.01
N ILE A 177 8.56 4.86 19.85
CA ILE A 177 10.02 5.10 19.95
C ILE A 177 10.52 5.96 18.79
N GLU A 178 10.02 5.74 17.58
CA GLU A 178 10.37 6.55 16.39
C GLU A 178 9.78 7.98 16.46
N GLU A 179 8.66 8.18 17.17
CA GLU A 179 8.02 9.49 17.39
C GLU A 179 8.59 10.29 18.57
N GLU A 180 9.32 9.69 19.53
CA GLU A 180 10.02 10.47 20.57
C GLU A 180 11.20 11.26 19.97
N PRO A 181 11.13 12.61 19.89
CA PRO A 181 12.28 13.39 19.48
C PRO A 181 13.35 13.34 20.58
N LEU A 182 14.62 13.48 20.18
CA LEU A 182 15.73 13.74 21.10
C LEU A 182 15.42 14.98 21.97
N SER A 183 14.84 14.75 23.15
CA SER A 183 14.56 15.75 24.17
C SER A 183 15.90 16.25 24.72
N SER A 184 16.48 17.20 23.99
CA SER A 184 17.73 17.84 24.39
C SER A 184 17.51 18.53 25.73
N PRO A 185 18.27 18.20 26.78
CA PRO A 185 18.10 18.84 28.08
C PRO A 185 18.37 20.34 27.93
N ALA A 186 17.46 21.15 28.46
CA ALA A 186 17.51 22.60 28.35
C ALA A 186 18.83 23.15 28.93
N SER A 187 19.74 23.58 28.05
CA SER A 187 20.96 24.27 28.46
C SER A 187 20.71 25.78 28.48
N SER A 188 20.72 26.36 29.67
CA SER A 188 20.34 27.74 29.93
C SER A 188 21.53 28.71 29.83
N VAL A 189 21.30 29.88 29.21
CA VAL A 189 22.09 31.14 29.31
C VAL A 189 23.52 31.14 28.75
N VAL A 190 23.71 31.80 27.61
CA VAL A 190 24.38 33.14 27.55
C VAL A 190 24.08 33.87 26.24
N ASP A 191 23.88 35.19 26.32
CA ASP A 191 23.71 36.11 25.19
C ASP A 191 25.02 36.30 24.39
N ALA A 192 24.95 36.12 23.07
CA ALA A 192 25.83 36.78 22.10
C ALA A 192 25.20 36.74 20.69
N PRO A 193 25.07 37.87 19.97
CA PRO A 193 24.55 37.88 18.60
C PRO A 193 25.62 37.40 17.61
N SER A 194 25.78 36.08 17.48
CA SER A 194 26.72 35.51 16.50
C SER A 194 26.11 35.49 15.10
N THR A 195 26.47 36.48 14.29
CA THR A 195 26.19 36.53 12.85
C THR A 195 27.05 35.51 12.11
N VAL A 196 26.71 34.23 12.20
CA VAL A 196 27.27 33.20 11.32
C VAL A 196 26.53 33.26 9.98
N PRO A 197 27.21 33.48 8.84
CA PRO A 197 26.56 33.39 7.54
C PRO A 197 26.02 31.98 7.33
N ARG A 198 24.71 31.86 7.06
CA ARG A 198 24.10 30.62 6.59
C ARG A 198 24.92 30.11 5.40
N PRO A 199 25.49 28.88 5.44
CA PRO A 199 26.30 28.39 4.34
C PRO A 199 25.46 28.35 3.06
N ALA A 200 26.06 28.79 1.96
CA ALA A 200 25.48 28.62 0.64
C ALA A 200 25.25 27.12 0.37
N PRO A 201 24.20 26.73 -0.39
CA PRO A 201 23.98 25.33 -0.74
C PRO A 201 25.24 24.78 -1.43
N SER A 202 25.91 23.87 -0.74
CA SER A 202 27.09 23.19 -1.24
C SER A 202 26.72 22.40 -2.50
N VAL A 203 27.45 22.61 -3.59
CA VAL A 203 27.27 21.86 -4.84
C VAL A 203 27.31 20.35 -4.54
N PRO A 204 26.31 19.55 -4.96
CA PRO A 204 26.28 18.12 -4.69
C PRO A 204 27.52 17.42 -5.25
N GLY A 205 28.10 16.49 -4.49
CA GLY A 205 29.25 15.72 -4.94
C GLY A 205 28.90 14.80 -6.14
N PRO A 206 29.88 14.38 -6.96
CA PRO A 206 29.61 13.64 -8.21
C PRO A 206 28.82 12.32 -8.08
N ARG A 207 28.77 11.71 -6.89
CA ARG A 207 27.92 10.54 -6.59
C ARG A 207 26.45 10.94 -6.40
N VAL A 208 26.20 12.07 -5.73
CA VAL A 208 24.88 12.65 -5.49
C VAL A 208 24.27 13.14 -6.81
N GLU A 209 25.04 13.87 -7.61
CA GLU A 209 24.60 14.31 -8.96
C GLU A 209 24.18 13.14 -9.85
N ARG A 210 24.94 12.03 -9.83
CA ARG A 210 24.64 10.83 -10.62
C ARG A 210 23.33 10.17 -10.18
N ARG A 211 23.10 10.05 -8.86
CA ARG A 211 21.85 9.52 -8.32
C ARG A 211 20.66 10.42 -8.63
N LEU A 212 20.80 11.73 -8.45
CA LEU A 212 19.77 12.71 -8.80
C LEU A 212 19.42 12.66 -10.29
N ARG A 213 20.42 12.48 -11.17
CA ARG A 213 20.18 12.31 -12.61
C ARG A 213 19.44 11.01 -12.93
N GLY A 214 19.88 9.87 -12.42
CA GLY A 214 19.18 8.59 -12.65
C GLY A 214 17.74 8.58 -12.10
N LEU A 215 17.52 9.22 -10.95
CA LEU A 215 16.19 9.40 -10.37
C LEU A 215 15.33 10.34 -11.23
N LEU A 216 15.88 11.45 -11.72
CA LEU A 216 15.19 12.34 -12.67
C LEU A 216 14.84 11.59 -13.96
N ASP A 217 15.78 10.87 -14.57
CA ASP A 217 15.57 10.11 -15.82
C ASP A 217 14.43 9.09 -15.68
N HIS A 218 14.41 8.31 -14.58
CA HIS A 218 13.32 7.39 -14.24
C HIS A 218 11.96 8.11 -14.18
N TYR A 219 11.89 9.25 -13.51
CA TYR A 219 10.67 10.04 -13.41
C TYR A 219 10.23 10.68 -14.74
N LEU A 220 11.16 11.01 -15.64
CA LEU A 220 10.86 11.50 -16.99
C LEU A 220 10.25 10.38 -17.85
N ASP A 221 10.76 9.15 -17.77
CA ASP A 221 10.19 8.01 -18.50
C ASP A 221 8.76 7.67 -18.06
N ARG A 222 8.45 7.86 -16.76
CA ARG A 222 7.08 7.78 -16.23
C ARG A 222 6.15 8.84 -16.84
N VAL A 223 6.63 10.05 -17.10
CA VAL A 223 5.86 11.12 -17.76
C VAL A 223 5.69 10.84 -19.27
N ARG A 224 6.74 10.37 -19.96
CA ARG A 224 6.69 10.00 -21.38
C ARG A 224 5.63 8.92 -21.66
N SER A 225 5.62 7.88 -20.85
CA SER A 225 4.77 6.69 -21.04
C SER A 225 3.29 6.88 -20.64
N GLN A 226 2.93 7.95 -19.93
CA GLN A 226 1.62 8.06 -19.30
C GLN A 226 0.44 8.15 -20.31
N PRO A 227 -0.56 7.24 -20.23
CA PRO A 227 -1.76 7.27 -21.08
C PRO A 227 -2.68 8.47 -20.80
N LYS A 228 -3.53 8.81 -21.79
CA LYS A 228 -4.48 9.93 -21.72
C LYS A 228 -5.60 9.66 -20.70
N GLY A 229 -5.49 10.29 -19.53
CA GLY A 229 -6.46 10.26 -18.44
C GLY A 229 -5.81 10.80 -17.17
N ASP A 230 -4.72 10.16 -16.77
CA ASP A 230 -4.04 10.40 -15.47
C ASP A 230 -2.82 11.34 -15.58
N ARG A 231 -2.61 11.94 -16.76
CA ARG A 231 -1.47 12.81 -17.10
C ARG A 231 -1.29 13.96 -16.09
N ASN A 232 -2.36 14.65 -15.71
CA ASN A 232 -2.24 15.75 -14.74
C ASN A 232 -1.88 15.28 -13.32
N ASP A 233 -2.35 14.10 -12.93
CA ASP A 233 -2.06 13.50 -11.62
C ASP A 233 -0.63 12.98 -11.57
N THR A 234 -0.18 12.32 -12.64
CA THR A 234 1.22 11.89 -12.81
C THR A 234 2.18 13.08 -12.80
N MET A 235 1.91 14.14 -13.56
CA MET A 235 2.68 15.39 -13.51
C MET A 235 2.71 15.99 -12.09
N SER A 236 1.59 15.95 -11.38
CA SER A 236 1.50 16.46 -10.00
C SER A 236 2.35 15.66 -9.02
N ARG A 237 2.23 14.32 -9.06
CA ARG A 237 2.96 13.39 -8.20
C ARG A 237 4.46 13.45 -8.46
N VAL A 238 4.86 13.30 -9.72
CA VAL A 238 6.27 13.31 -10.12
C VAL A 238 6.95 14.64 -9.74
N ALA A 239 6.29 15.78 -9.95
CA ALA A 239 6.84 17.06 -9.54
C ALA A 239 6.95 17.19 -8.00
N TYR A 240 5.96 16.69 -7.24
CA TYR A 240 6.02 16.64 -5.78
C TYR A 240 7.17 15.77 -5.27
N ASP A 241 7.33 14.56 -5.81
CA ASP A 241 8.37 13.64 -5.37
C ASP A 241 9.77 14.15 -5.70
N LEU A 242 9.97 14.72 -6.90
CA LEU A 242 11.21 15.41 -7.28
C LEU A 242 11.48 16.63 -6.38
N GLY A 243 10.44 17.32 -5.92
CA GLY A 243 10.55 18.43 -4.96
C GLY A 243 11.19 18.03 -3.63
N GLY A 244 10.94 16.82 -3.13
CA GLY A 244 11.54 16.33 -1.87
C GLY A 244 13.08 16.27 -1.91
N PHE A 245 13.65 16.07 -3.10
CA PHE A 245 15.10 16.03 -3.33
C PHE A 245 15.72 17.40 -3.60
N ALA A 246 14.95 18.51 -3.57
CA ALA A 246 15.45 19.85 -3.83
C ALA A 246 16.63 20.24 -2.91
N HIS A 247 16.62 19.76 -1.67
CA HIS A 247 17.67 20.02 -0.69
C HIS A 247 19.01 19.33 -1.01
N HIS A 248 19.01 18.32 -1.90
CA HIS A 248 20.24 17.72 -2.46
C HIS A 248 20.77 18.48 -3.70
N GLY A 249 20.15 19.59 -4.11
CA GLY A 249 20.58 20.41 -5.25
C GLY A 249 19.77 20.21 -6.53
N LEU A 250 18.62 19.53 -6.48
CA LEU A 250 17.70 19.43 -7.61
C LEU A 250 16.92 20.76 -7.78
N ASP A 251 17.04 21.43 -8.94
CA ASP A 251 16.46 22.77 -9.13
C ASP A 251 15.07 22.74 -9.81
N GLU A 252 14.14 23.60 -9.35
CA GLU A 252 12.75 23.66 -9.88
C GLU A 252 12.73 23.94 -11.38
N ALA A 253 13.60 24.82 -11.88
CA ALA A 253 13.53 25.29 -13.26
C ALA A 253 13.95 24.20 -14.25
N THR A 254 15.00 23.43 -13.92
CA THR A 254 15.39 22.21 -14.64
C THR A 254 14.31 21.16 -14.55
N VAL A 255 13.87 20.77 -13.35
CA VAL A 255 12.87 19.71 -13.18
C VAL A 255 11.60 20.01 -13.97
N VAL A 256 11.06 21.22 -13.87
CA VAL A 256 9.85 21.61 -14.60
C VAL A 256 10.09 21.65 -16.12
N ARG A 257 11.27 22.11 -16.58
CA ARG A 257 11.63 22.09 -18.01
C ARG A 257 11.71 20.67 -18.55
N GLU A 258 12.42 19.77 -17.87
CA GLU A 258 12.57 18.38 -18.30
C GLU A 258 11.22 17.65 -18.29
N LEU A 259 10.39 17.82 -17.24
CA LEU A 259 9.05 17.24 -17.16
C LEU A 259 8.14 17.70 -18.31
N VAL A 260 8.22 18.97 -18.70
CA VAL A 260 7.47 19.50 -19.86
C VAL A 260 8.03 18.96 -21.19
N SER A 261 9.34 18.69 -21.30
CA SER A 261 9.91 18.01 -22.47
C SER A 261 9.43 16.56 -22.56
N ALA A 262 9.54 15.79 -21.48
CA ALA A 262 9.04 14.42 -21.38
C ALA A 262 7.54 14.31 -21.70
N ALA A 263 6.72 15.27 -21.28
CA ALA A 263 5.31 15.34 -21.63
C ALA A 263 5.09 15.59 -23.15
N ARG A 264 5.90 16.46 -23.78
CA ARG A 264 5.85 16.66 -25.25
C ARG A 264 6.24 15.40 -26.00
N GLU A 265 7.33 14.75 -25.59
CA GLU A 265 7.81 13.48 -26.14
C GLU A 265 6.75 12.37 -26.01
N GLY A 266 6.07 12.28 -24.85
CA GLY A 266 4.93 11.40 -24.61
C GLY A 266 3.63 11.74 -25.35
N SER A 267 3.67 12.68 -26.32
CA SER A 267 2.50 13.15 -27.08
C SER A 267 1.36 13.66 -26.18
N TRP A 268 1.70 14.47 -25.17
CA TRP A 268 0.70 15.21 -24.38
C TRP A 268 0.18 16.41 -25.18
N SER A 269 -1.09 16.76 -25.00
CA SER A 269 -1.71 17.83 -25.78
C SER A 269 -1.06 19.18 -25.47
N ALA A 270 -0.50 19.83 -26.51
CA ALA A 270 0.17 21.12 -26.40
C ALA A 270 -0.72 22.20 -25.75
N GLU A 271 -2.03 22.16 -26.00
CA GLU A 271 -3.04 23.03 -25.40
C GLU A 271 -3.09 22.94 -23.85
N TYR A 272 -2.69 21.81 -23.27
CA TYR A 272 -2.76 21.55 -21.82
C TYR A 272 -1.39 21.67 -21.12
N LEU A 273 -0.27 21.71 -21.87
CA LEU A 273 1.08 21.74 -21.30
C LEU A 273 1.32 22.94 -20.37
N HIS A 274 0.78 24.12 -20.67
CA HIS A 274 0.93 25.29 -19.79
C HIS A 274 0.25 25.11 -18.42
N ARG A 275 -0.87 24.37 -18.37
CA ARG A 275 -1.53 23.98 -17.10
C ARG A 275 -0.71 22.94 -16.35
N HIS A 276 -0.11 21.99 -17.07
CA HIS A 276 0.79 21.00 -16.47
C HIS A 276 2.07 21.64 -15.92
N GLU A 277 2.67 22.62 -16.59
CA GLU A 277 3.82 23.37 -16.09
C GLU A 277 3.50 24.12 -14.78
N ALA A 278 2.42 24.91 -14.76
CA ALA A 278 1.99 25.61 -13.56
C ALA A 278 1.68 24.66 -12.39
N THR A 279 1.13 23.48 -12.70
CA THR A 279 0.88 22.42 -11.73
C THR A 279 2.18 21.83 -11.19
N ALA A 280 3.15 21.51 -12.06
CA ALA A 280 4.45 20.99 -11.68
C ALA A 280 5.20 21.97 -10.75
N ARG A 281 5.28 23.26 -11.11
CA ARG A 281 5.89 24.31 -10.26
C ARG A 281 5.27 24.42 -8.86
N ARG A 282 3.96 24.24 -8.76
CA ARG A 282 3.24 24.28 -7.47
C ARG A 282 3.52 23.03 -6.63
N GLN A 283 3.56 21.86 -7.27
CA GLN A 283 3.76 20.59 -6.57
C GLN A 283 5.23 20.38 -6.19
N PHE A 284 6.18 20.81 -7.02
CA PHE A 284 7.61 20.82 -6.67
C PHE A 284 7.90 21.62 -5.40
N ARG A 285 7.35 22.84 -5.28
CA ARG A 285 7.52 23.65 -4.05
C ARG A 285 6.91 22.98 -2.81
N LYS A 286 5.75 22.33 -2.95
CA LYS A 286 5.15 21.51 -1.88
C LYS A 286 5.99 20.27 -1.54
N GLY A 287 6.69 19.70 -2.52
CA GLY A 287 7.65 18.61 -2.30
C GLY A 287 8.87 19.09 -1.52
N ALA A 288 9.38 20.29 -1.84
CA ALA A 288 10.51 20.89 -1.13
C ALA A 288 10.20 21.25 0.34
N GLU A 289 8.91 21.37 0.69
CA GLU A 289 8.44 21.48 2.08
C GLU A 289 8.46 20.12 2.83
N ALA A 290 8.67 18.99 2.13
CA ALA A 290 8.74 17.64 2.66
C ALA A 290 10.00 16.89 2.15
N PRO A 291 11.20 17.16 2.71
CA PRO A 291 12.46 16.59 2.26
C PRO A 291 12.48 15.05 2.23
N ARG A 292 13.17 14.48 1.23
CA ARG A 292 13.33 13.02 1.04
C ARG A 292 14.80 12.64 0.83
N ASP A 293 15.29 11.65 1.55
CA ASP A 293 16.65 11.12 1.38
C ASP A 293 16.83 10.33 0.08
N LEU A 294 18.02 10.40 -0.52
CA LEU A 294 18.39 9.59 -1.68
C LEU A 294 18.51 8.09 -1.35
N PRO A 295 17.99 7.19 -2.19
CA PRO A 295 18.12 5.76 -1.99
C PRO A 295 19.59 5.30 -1.96
N ALA A 296 19.84 4.22 -1.21
CA ALA A 296 21.14 3.56 -1.11
C ALA A 296 21.47 2.74 -2.37
N ASP A 297 22.75 2.42 -2.58
CA ASP A 297 23.15 1.50 -3.66
C ASP A 297 23.20 0.07 -3.07
N GLU A 298 22.26 -0.81 -3.42
CA GLU A 298 22.41 -2.25 -3.19
C GLU A 298 22.28 -3.07 -4.47
N VAL A 299 23.01 -4.19 -4.50
CA VAL A 299 23.21 -5.06 -5.66
C VAL A 299 22.56 -6.40 -5.33
N VAL A 300 21.58 -6.83 -6.12
CA VAL A 300 20.86 -8.08 -5.89
C VAL A 300 21.09 -9.07 -7.03
N ALA A 301 21.56 -10.26 -6.68
CA ALA A 301 21.55 -11.44 -7.54
C ALA A 301 21.52 -12.72 -6.69
N SER A 302 20.40 -13.44 -6.72
CA SER A 302 20.35 -14.91 -6.58
C SER A 302 18.94 -15.42 -6.93
N GLU A 303 18.88 -16.47 -7.72
CA GLU A 303 17.66 -17.20 -8.07
C GLU A 303 17.36 -18.27 -7.00
N ASP A 304 16.08 -18.49 -6.65
CA ASP A 304 15.60 -19.79 -6.19
C ASP A 304 14.08 -19.93 -6.37
N LYS A 305 13.58 -21.17 -6.47
CA LYS A 305 12.21 -21.49 -6.94
C LYS A 305 11.18 -21.76 -5.82
N PRO A 306 9.88 -21.46 -6.02
CA PRO A 306 8.83 -21.74 -5.04
C PRO A 306 8.39 -23.22 -5.00
N THR A 307 7.96 -23.68 -3.82
CA THR A 307 7.50 -25.05 -3.53
C THR A 307 5.99 -25.08 -3.19
N THR A 308 5.38 -26.26 -3.10
CA THR A 308 3.91 -26.45 -3.11
C THR A 308 3.20 -26.40 -1.74
N ILE A 309 1.92 -26.00 -1.76
CA ILE A 309 1.06 -25.73 -0.58
C ILE A 309 1.09 -26.84 0.49
N ASP A 310 0.99 -28.11 0.12
CA ASP A 310 0.86 -29.21 1.09
C ASP A 310 2.11 -29.40 1.98
N GLU A 311 3.28 -28.95 1.51
CA GLU A 311 4.54 -29.03 2.27
C GLU A 311 4.69 -27.91 3.32
N VAL A 312 3.93 -26.82 3.17
CA VAL A 312 3.96 -25.65 4.09
C VAL A 312 3.21 -25.93 5.39
N TRP A 313 2.15 -26.74 5.34
CA TRP A 313 1.21 -26.89 6.47
C TRP A 313 1.50 -28.09 7.39
N ALA A 314 2.16 -29.15 6.89
CA ALA A 314 2.40 -30.38 7.66
C ALA A 314 3.20 -30.20 8.98
N PRO A 315 4.23 -29.31 9.09
CA PRO A 315 5.01 -29.20 10.33
C PRO A 315 4.38 -28.32 11.43
N LEU A 316 3.33 -27.55 11.11
CA LEU A 316 2.83 -26.49 12.00
C LEU A 316 1.82 -26.97 13.06
N GLU A 317 1.25 -28.17 12.93
CA GLU A 317 0.23 -28.65 13.88
C GLU A 317 0.81 -29.13 15.23
N GLU A 318 2.05 -29.66 15.27
CA GLU A 318 2.59 -30.27 16.50
C GLU A 318 3.35 -29.30 17.44
N ASP A 319 4.30 -28.49 16.94
CA ASP A 319 5.13 -27.64 17.82
C ASP A 319 4.41 -26.34 18.23
N PHE A 320 3.49 -25.81 17.42
CA PHE A 320 2.81 -24.52 17.67
C PHE A 320 1.81 -24.57 18.84
N LEU A 321 1.19 -25.73 19.09
CA LEU A 321 0.27 -25.92 20.23
C LEU A 321 0.99 -25.99 21.59
N SER A 322 2.32 -26.12 21.61
CA SER A 322 3.07 -26.48 22.82
C SER A 322 3.69 -25.30 23.59
N ARG A 323 4.01 -24.17 22.95
CA ARG A 323 4.93 -23.16 23.53
C ARG A 323 4.30 -21.90 24.12
N ARG A 324 3.10 -21.52 23.69
CA ARG A 324 2.23 -20.56 24.40
C ARG A 324 0.78 -20.97 24.16
N PRO A 325 -0.08 -21.06 25.19
CA PRO A 325 -1.51 -21.20 24.94
C PRO A 325 -1.99 -19.92 24.23
N LEU A 326 -2.45 -20.05 22.98
CA LEU A 326 -3.26 -19.02 22.33
C LEU A 326 -4.34 -18.58 23.33
N PRO A 327 -4.58 -17.27 23.52
CA PRO A 327 -5.57 -16.81 24.47
C PRO A 327 -6.93 -17.45 24.15
N ARG A 328 -7.40 -18.32 25.05
CA ARG A 328 -8.66 -19.06 24.92
C ARG A 328 -9.85 -18.10 25.08
N ARG A 329 -10.08 -17.26 24.08
CA ARG A 329 -11.23 -16.33 23.94
C ARG A 329 -11.33 -15.71 22.54
N TRP A 330 -11.36 -16.55 21.51
CA TRP A 330 -12.02 -16.20 20.25
C TRP A 330 -13.54 -16.40 20.42
N PHE A 331 -14.37 -15.43 20.03
CA PHE A 331 -15.83 -15.53 20.06
C PHE A 331 -16.49 -14.61 19.03
N LEU A 332 -17.51 -15.11 18.32
CA LEU A 332 -18.82 -14.45 18.17
C LEU A 332 -20.00 -15.40 17.82
N ARG A 333 -20.66 -15.92 18.88
CA ARG A 333 -21.87 -16.78 18.84
C ARG A 333 -22.66 -16.61 20.17
N TYR A 334 -23.97 -16.86 20.32
CA TYR A 334 -24.92 -17.57 19.45
C TYR A 334 -26.15 -16.75 18.95
N PRO A 335 -27.26 -16.54 19.71
CA PRO A 335 -28.57 -16.79 19.09
C PRO A 335 -29.58 -15.63 19.13
N ALA A 336 -30.63 -15.77 18.31
CA ALA A 336 -31.77 -14.85 18.24
C ALA A 336 -32.70 -14.94 19.48
N PRO A 337 -33.35 -13.83 19.87
CA PRO A 337 -34.43 -13.85 20.84
C PRO A 337 -35.79 -14.15 20.17
N GLY A 338 -36.34 -15.33 20.44
CA GLY A 338 -37.79 -15.58 20.48
C GLY A 338 -38.55 -15.73 19.15
N GLY A 339 -38.83 -16.98 18.77
CA GLY A 339 -39.83 -17.34 17.75
C GLY A 339 -40.18 -18.82 17.85
N ALA A 340 -41.34 -19.14 18.46
CA ALA A 340 -41.78 -20.50 18.77
C ALA A 340 -42.37 -21.23 17.52
N PRO A 341 -42.62 -22.56 17.56
CA PRO A 341 -42.91 -23.33 16.35
C PRO A 341 -44.34 -23.12 15.84
N GLY A 342 -44.49 -23.02 14.52
CA GLY A 342 -45.78 -23.01 13.81
C GLY A 342 -45.96 -24.27 12.97
N ALA A 343 -47.15 -24.87 13.00
CA ALA A 343 -47.47 -26.13 12.35
C ALA A 343 -47.71 -26.02 10.84
N GLY A 344 -47.55 -27.14 10.13
CA GLY A 344 -47.79 -27.32 8.70
C GLY A 344 -47.46 -28.75 8.28
#